data_AF-A0A1L9BDY3-F1
#
_entry.id   AF-A0A1L9BDY3-F1
#
_cell.length_a   1.000
_cell.length_b   1.000
_cell.length_c   1.000
_cell.angle_alpha   90.00
_cell.angle_beta   90.00
_cell.angle_gamma   90.00
#
_symmetry.space_group_name_H-M   'P 1'
#
loop_
_entity.id
_entity.type
_entity.pdbx_description
1 polymer ?
#
loop_
_entity_poly.entity_id
_entity_poly.type
_entity_poly.pdbx_seq_one_letter_code
_entity_poly.pdbx_strand_id
1 'polypeptide(L)'
;MSNGSPPTRRRPTTSSSSDAPSGGAARQRPPVRRSPSAAPPPEPAPLPVSGTKLVCIAGPCAGQEFGLEDGEYVIGRANDNPICIPDSSVSRRHVLIRRVGGGWTVNDLGSGNGTLMNGEPLSEETPLSSGAVLTLGDTELTFNDASNATMLMPMPSAPPARPARTRTAAAPAAPAAEEEGDGEVAIAPRRPPPRPESRVRPGRGRTAVADPEAQKRKKRLLVISASVFVLLAAVLLIMKLQQQRQAEALRQNAMAAQQQREQIAGLFQEAKNLIRDGKWSEAKQRLLELKEAEPEHPQVGDYLARVEKEIPNQVALEAARTALEQNQLGPASTSLAKVSQDTQMFEAVGSLRRGLKDKADKRVGEAQSLLSQKQIDQAKAITDDVLVAFPEHRDAKVVNEQAARAIAERDAPPPPPTPKAVPKPWDQAVDRYRDGDLQGAMAMANACADKAPQCKTLMTQLSDFGTLYKKMEDLDDRGLTRLLDLDRRITNGRSSKLVAGAGKRAANNYYKMASTAKVSGQWGRAMDYAQRALQADPSNTGAANIVSEMRQKAKDVYMSAYAMKDTDPEEALPKFREVMSMTSPDDETHQKAKGWVEKLKR
;
A
#
# COMPACT_ATOMS: atom_id res chain seq x y z
N MET A 1 6.60 -3.62 -77.60
CA MET A 1 5.58 -3.68 -78.67
C MET A 1 4.40 -4.45 -78.07
N SER A 2 3.43 -3.76 -77.44
CA SER A 2 2.21 -3.18 -78.03
C SER A 2 1.15 -4.28 -78.26
N ASN A 3 -0.13 -4.20 -77.90
CA ASN A 3 -0.98 -3.29 -77.13
C ASN A 3 -2.36 -4.00 -77.05
N GLY A 4 -3.18 -3.71 -76.04
CA GLY A 4 -4.62 -4.00 -76.13
C GLY A 4 -5.40 -3.94 -74.81
N SER A 5 -5.92 -2.76 -74.48
CA SER A 5 -7.03 -2.53 -73.52
C SER A 5 -8.12 -1.71 -74.24
N PRO A 6 -9.28 -1.39 -73.63
CA PRO A 6 -10.45 -2.20 -73.25
C PRO A 6 -11.72 -1.72 -74.03
N PRO A 7 -12.97 -2.07 -73.60
CA PRO A 7 -13.89 -0.97 -73.27
C PRO A 7 -14.85 -1.24 -72.08
N THR A 8 -15.75 -0.27 -71.91
CA THR A 8 -16.35 0.32 -70.69
C THR A 8 -17.83 -0.03 -70.41
N ARG A 9 -18.19 0.02 -69.12
CA ARG A 9 -19.39 0.64 -68.46
C ARG A 9 -20.75 0.68 -69.19
N ARG A 10 -21.83 0.23 -68.51
CA ARG A 10 -23.14 0.93 -68.40
C ARG A 10 -24.11 0.32 -67.37
N ARG A 11 -24.57 1.16 -66.44
CA ARG A 11 -25.94 1.23 -65.86
C ARG A 11 -26.71 2.26 -66.72
N PRO A 12 -28.06 2.24 -66.89
CA PRO A 12 -28.97 3.00 -65.99
C PRO A 12 -30.45 2.44 -65.93
N THR A 13 -31.16 2.51 -64.78
CA THR A 13 -32.32 3.37 -64.40
C THR A 13 -33.51 3.43 -65.38
N THR A 14 -34.76 3.22 -64.93
CA THR A 14 -35.81 4.26 -64.66
C THR A 14 -37.00 3.60 -63.91
N SER A 15 -37.94 4.25 -63.20
CA SER A 15 -38.12 5.58 -62.56
C SER A 15 -39.54 5.62 -61.94
N SER A 16 -39.70 6.27 -60.77
CA SER A 16 -40.80 7.21 -60.34
C SER A 16 -42.29 6.80 -60.47
N SER A 17 -43.25 7.14 -59.60
CA SER A 17 -43.36 8.01 -58.41
C SER A 17 -44.83 7.99 -57.89
N SER A 18 -45.04 8.28 -56.59
CA SER A 18 -46.20 8.99 -55.93
C SER A 18 -47.65 8.47 -56.15
N ASP A 19 -48.55 8.29 -55.19
CA ASP A 19 -48.75 8.85 -53.85
C ASP A 19 -49.68 7.95 -52.97
N ALA A 20 -49.70 8.26 -51.67
CA ALA A 20 -50.45 7.76 -50.50
C ALA A 20 -52.01 7.56 -50.70
N PRO A 21 -52.80 6.90 -49.80
CA PRO A 21 -52.74 7.05 -48.33
C PRO A 21 -53.11 5.86 -47.39
N SER A 22 -52.77 6.09 -46.11
CA SER A 22 -53.44 5.68 -44.85
C SER A 22 -53.42 4.23 -44.36
N GLY A 23 -52.91 4.03 -43.12
CA GLY A 23 -53.29 2.92 -42.24
C GLY A 23 -52.17 2.15 -41.52
N GLY A 24 -51.29 2.81 -40.75
CA GLY A 24 -50.26 2.14 -39.94
C GLY A 24 -50.18 2.66 -38.51
N ALA A 25 -50.74 1.93 -37.55
CA ALA A 25 -50.72 2.26 -36.13
C ALA A 25 -49.40 1.80 -35.46
N ALA A 26 -48.45 2.71 -35.29
CA ALA A 26 -47.30 2.55 -34.40
C ALA A 26 -47.57 3.29 -33.08
N ARG A 27 -47.74 2.56 -31.97
CA ARG A 27 -47.70 3.14 -30.62
C ARG A 27 -46.26 3.13 -30.11
N GLN A 28 -45.63 4.30 -30.14
CA GLN A 28 -44.37 4.58 -29.46
C GLN A 28 -44.62 4.63 -27.94
N ARG A 29 -43.84 3.85 -27.16
CA ARG A 29 -43.74 4.02 -25.70
C ARG A 29 -42.53 4.93 -25.39
N PRO A 30 -42.65 5.84 -24.41
CA PRO A 30 -41.67 6.88 -24.14
C PRO A 30 -40.39 6.34 -23.47
N PRO A 31 -39.25 7.04 -23.61
CA PRO A 31 -38.03 6.72 -22.86
C PRO A 31 -38.24 7.01 -21.38
N VAL A 32 -38.09 5.99 -20.54
CA VAL A 32 -38.10 6.15 -19.08
C VAL A 32 -36.80 6.85 -18.67
N ARG A 33 -36.96 8.11 -18.28
CA ARG A 33 -36.02 8.94 -17.53
C ARG A 33 -35.59 8.17 -16.28
N ARG A 34 -34.28 7.93 -16.10
CA ARG A 34 -33.74 7.51 -14.80
C ARG A 34 -33.88 8.67 -13.82
N SER A 35 -34.86 8.60 -12.95
CA SER A 35 -34.88 9.39 -11.71
C SER A 35 -33.99 8.70 -10.69
N PRO A 36 -33.14 9.44 -9.94
CA PRO A 36 -32.33 8.89 -8.87
C PRO A 36 -33.24 8.47 -7.71
N SER A 37 -33.06 7.25 -7.21
CA SER A 37 -33.72 6.81 -5.98
C SER A 37 -33.06 7.48 -4.77
N ALA A 38 -33.93 7.88 -3.85
CA ALA A 38 -33.70 8.86 -2.80
C ALA A 38 -32.64 8.44 -1.77
N ALA A 39 -31.81 9.41 -1.40
CA ALA A 39 -31.02 9.39 -0.19
C ALA A 39 -31.91 9.29 1.06
N PRO A 40 -31.43 8.71 2.18
CA PRO A 40 -32.12 8.81 3.47
C PRO A 40 -32.32 10.28 3.88
N PRO A 41 -33.36 10.60 4.67
CA PRO A 41 -33.65 11.97 5.07
C PRO A 41 -32.47 12.57 5.86
N PRO A 42 -32.16 13.87 5.66
CA PRO A 42 -31.13 14.53 6.44
C PRO A 42 -31.53 14.54 7.91
N GLU A 43 -30.65 14.00 8.74
CA GLU A 43 -30.64 14.21 10.17
C GLU A 43 -30.66 15.74 10.43
N PRO A 44 -31.46 16.23 11.40
CA PRO A 44 -31.56 17.67 11.64
C PRO A 44 -30.16 18.23 11.95
N ALA A 45 -29.76 19.25 11.18
CA ALA A 45 -28.50 19.93 11.36
C ALA A 45 -28.32 20.30 12.85
N PRO A 46 -27.20 19.92 13.50
CA PRO A 46 -26.94 20.39 14.83
C PRO A 46 -26.85 21.92 14.80
N LEU A 47 -27.48 22.56 15.78
CA LEU A 47 -27.40 23.99 16.06
C LEU A 47 -25.93 24.44 16.08
N PRO A 48 -25.59 25.70 15.72
CA PRO A 48 -24.21 26.15 15.72
C PRO A 48 -23.66 26.13 17.14
N VAL A 49 -22.92 25.08 17.47
CA VAL A 49 -22.06 25.05 18.65
C VAL A 49 -20.82 25.88 18.30
N SER A 50 -20.74 27.09 18.83
CA SER A 50 -19.50 27.87 18.86
C SER A 50 -18.50 27.14 19.78
N GLY A 51 -17.82 26.13 19.24
CA GLY A 51 -16.88 25.28 19.95
C GLY A 51 -15.42 25.72 19.78
N THR A 52 -14.57 25.32 20.74
CA THR A 52 -13.11 25.40 20.63
C THR A 52 -12.63 24.58 19.44
N LYS A 53 -11.73 25.12 18.61
CA LYS A 53 -11.19 24.45 17.43
C LYS A 53 -9.72 24.76 17.16
N LEU A 54 -9.04 23.85 16.49
CA LEU A 54 -7.75 24.09 15.84
C LEU A 54 -7.96 24.26 14.34
N VAL A 55 -7.36 25.29 13.75
CA VAL A 55 -7.43 25.57 12.33
C VAL A 55 -6.04 25.45 11.74
N CYS A 56 -5.86 24.58 10.75
CA CYS A 56 -4.59 24.44 10.05
C CYS A 56 -4.45 25.59 9.04
N ILE A 57 -3.51 26.50 9.27
CA ILE A 57 -3.31 27.71 8.46
C ILE A 57 -2.18 27.54 7.42
N ALA A 58 -1.25 26.62 7.66
CA ALA A 58 -0.17 26.27 6.73
C ALA A 58 0.20 24.78 6.86
N GLY A 59 0.81 24.21 5.82
CA GLY A 59 1.21 22.81 5.75
C GLY A 59 0.23 21.90 4.99
N PRO A 60 0.45 20.57 4.96
CA PRO A 60 -0.36 19.62 4.19
C PRO A 60 -1.84 19.54 4.57
N CYS A 61 -2.20 20.02 5.77
CA CYS A 61 -3.58 20.09 6.24
C CYS A 61 -4.23 21.48 6.05
N ALA A 62 -3.59 22.42 5.35
CA ALA A 62 -4.06 23.81 5.29
C ALA A 62 -5.55 23.90 4.88
N GLY A 63 -6.32 24.66 5.67
CA GLY A 63 -7.77 24.81 5.52
C GLY A 63 -8.62 23.79 6.27
N GLN A 64 -8.02 22.78 6.93
CA GLN A 64 -8.75 21.85 7.80
C GLN A 64 -9.01 22.45 9.19
N GLU A 65 -10.18 22.16 9.75
CA GLU A 65 -10.56 22.52 11.12
C GLU A 65 -10.78 21.25 11.96
N PHE A 66 -10.25 21.24 13.18
CA PHE A 66 -10.40 20.16 14.13
C PHE A 66 -11.14 20.69 15.37
N GLY A 67 -12.36 20.20 15.61
CA GLY A 67 -13.12 20.54 16.80
C GLY A 67 -12.47 19.92 18.05
N LEU A 68 -12.37 20.69 19.12
CA LEU A 68 -11.88 20.24 20.42
C LEU A 68 -13.04 20.27 21.43
N GLU A 69 -13.32 19.11 22.01
CA GLU A 69 -14.26 18.91 23.11
C GLU A 69 -13.49 18.75 24.44
N ASP A 70 -14.16 18.52 25.56
CA ASP A 70 -13.48 18.28 26.83
C ASP A 70 -12.68 16.97 26.81
N GLY A 71 -11.34 17.06 26.83
CA GLY A 71 -10.48 15.88 26.83
C GLY A 71 -9.00 16.14 26.58
N GLU A 72 -8.28 15.06 26.28
CA GLU A 72 -6.87 15.05 25.90
C GLU A 72 -6.74 14.67 24.41
N TYR A 73 -6.02 15.49 23.65
CA TYR A 73 -5.81 15.33 22.22
C TYR A 73 -4.33 15.22 21.92
N VAL A 74 -3.91 14.00 21.55
CA VAL A 74 -2.58 13.79 20.97
C VAL A 74 -2.66 14.17 19.49
N ILE A 75 -1.75 15.05 19.07
CA ILE A 75 -1.62 15.50 17.69
C ILE A 75 -0.30 14.99 17.14
N GLY A 76 -0.32 14.42 15.94
CA GLY A 76 0.89 13.95 15.27
C GLY A 76 0.57 13.24 13.95
N ARG A 77 1.60 12.74 13.27
CA ARG A 77 1.43 12.11 11.95
C ARG A 77 0.81 10.70 11.98
N ALA A 78 0.84 10.03 13.13
CA ALA A 78 0.32 8.67 13.19
C ALA A 78 -1.22 8.65 13.08
N ASN A 79 -1.76 7.70 12.30
CA ASN A 79 -3.20 7.58 12.02
C ASN A 79 -4.03 7.14 13.24
N ASP A 80 -3.39 6.71 14.32
CA ASP A 80 -4.00 6.35 15.60
C ASP A 80 -4.13 7.53 16.56
N ASN A 81 -3.64 8.72 16.19
CA ASN A 81 -3.87 9.94 16.97
C ASN A 81 -5.30 10.46 16.77
N PRO A 82 -5.90 11.07 17.83
CA PRO A 82 -7.15 11.81 17.72
C PRO A 82 -7.14 12.88 16.62
N ILE A 83 -6.01 13.57 16.44
CA ILE A 83 -5.80 14.52 15.34
C ILE A 83 -4.57 14.06 14.54
N CYS A 84 -4.82 13.54 13.34
CA CYS A 84 -3.78 13.11 12.42
C CYS A 84 -3.39 14.27 11.48
N ILE A 85 -2.12 14.68 11.54
CA ILE A 85 -1.53 15.66 10.64
C ILE A 85 -0.58 14.93 9.69
N PRO A 86 -0.96 14.66 8.42
CA PRO A 86 -0.18 13.84 7.50
C PRO A 86 1.03 14.60 6.91
N ASP A 87 1.86 15.16 7.79
CA ASP A 87 3.04 15.94 7.48
C ASP A 87 4.29 15.19 7.94
N SER A 88 5.20 14.90 7.00
CA SER A 88 6.46 14.18 7.26
C SER A 88 7.37 14.85 8.29
N SER A 89 7.27 16.18 8.45
CA SER A 89 8.03 16.95 9.43
C SER A 89 7.42 16.87 10.85
N VAL A 90 6.22 16.32 10.99
CA VAL A 90 5.52 16.12 12.26
C VAL A 90 5.82 14.72 12.82
N SER A 91 6.18 14.65 14.10
CA SER A 91 6.42 13.39 14.81
C SER A 91 5.15 12.54 14.92
N ARG A 92 5.32 11.22 15.05
CA ARG A 92 4.18 10.27 15.14
C ARG A 92 3.21 10.66 16.25
N ARG A 93 3.71 10.99 17.45
CA ARG A 93 2.98 11.68 18.52
C ARG A 93 3.80 12.94 18.82
N HIS A 94 3.31 14.10 18.41
CA HIS A 94 4.11 15.32 18.41
C HIS A 94 3.83 16.16 19.65
N VAL A 95 2.56 16.50 19.86
CA VAL A 95 2.14 17.41 20.92
C VAL A 95 0.85 16.89 21.57
N LEU A 96 0.69 17.14 22.85
CA LEU A 96 -0.52 16.86 23.63
C LEU A 96 -1.19 18.19 23.95
N ILE A 97 -2.46 18.34 23.57
CA ILE A 97 -3.31 19.44 24.01
C ILE A 97 -4.37 18.87 24.95
N ARG A 98 -4.54 19.47 26.12
CA ARG A 98 -5.53 19.00 27.11
C ARG A 98 -6.17 20.14 27.87
N ARG A 99 -7.34 19.88 28.44
CA ARG A 99 -8.04 20.86 29.28
C ARG A 99 -7.65 20.69 30.75
N VAL A 100 -7.08 21.72 31.37
CA VAL A 100 -6.66 21.75 32.78
C VAL A 100 -7.22 22.99 33.46
N GLY A 101 -7.94 22.82 34.57
CA GLY A 101 -8.41 23.94 35.40
C GLY A 101 -9.36 24.93 34.70
N GLY A 102 -10.09 24.48 33.66
CA GLY A 102 -11.01 25.31 32.88
C GLY A 102 -10.40 25.98 31.64
N GLY A 103 -9.07 25.93 31.49
CA GLY A 103 -8.32 26.39 30.31
C GLY A 103 -7.67 25.24 29.55
N TRP A 104 -7.04 25.56 28.42
CA TRP A 104 -6.31 24.60 27.59
C TRP A 104 -4.81 24.73 27.83
N THR A 105 -4.10 23.61 27.84
CA THR A 105 -2.63 23.56 27.89
C THR A 105 -2.10 22.73 26.73
N VAL A 106 -0.85 22.98 26.38
CA VAL A 106 -0.13 22.25 25.34
C VAL A 106 1.24 21.80 25.85
N ASN A 107 1.63 20.59 25.51
CA ASN A 107 2.88 19.97 25.91
C ASN A 107 3.53 19.19 24.75
N ASP A 108 4.80 19.44 24.47
CA ASP A 108 5.55 18.69 23.46
C ASP A 108 5.88 17.27 23.98
N LEU A 109 5.68 16.25 23.14
CA LEU A 109 5.87 14.84 23.52
C LEU A 109 7.25 14.30 23.13
N GLY A 110 8.27 15.15 23.09
CA GLY A 110 9.61 14.79 22.64
C GLY A 110 9.71 14.72 21.12
N SER A 111 9.10 15.69 20.44
CA SER A 111 9.06 15.73 18.98
C SER A 111 10.45 15.97 18.37
N GLY A 112 10.68 15.42 17.17
CA GLY A 112 11.98 15.50 16.50
C GLY A 112 12.40 16.90 16.06
N ASN A 113 11.43 17.77 15.74
CA ASN A 113 11.66 19.15 15.30
C ASN A 113 11.34 20.20 16.38
N GLY A 114 10.80 19.78 17.53
CA GLY A 114 10.22 20.67 18.54
C GLY A 114 8.88 21.25 18.12
N THR A 115 8.12 21.74 19.11
CA THR A 115 6.92 22.54 18.92
C THR A 115 7.26 24.02 19.16
N LEU A 116 6.88 24.92 18.25
CA LEU A 116 6.94 26.36 18.51
C LEU A 116 5.53 26.88 18.83
N MET A 117 5.39 27.74 19.84
CA MET A 117 4.18 28.52 20.09
C MET A 117 4.47 30.00 19.83
N ASN A 118 3.74 30.61 18.89
CA ASN A 118 3.93 32.00 18.46
C ASN A 118 5.39 32.34 18.09
N GLY A 119 6.12 31.36 17.53
CA GLY A 119 7.52 31.50 17.12
C GLY A 119 8.56 31.18 18.19
N GLU A 120 8.18 30.90 19.43
CA GLU A 120 9.09 30.51 20.51
C GLU A 120 9.02 29.01 20.82
N PRO A 121 10.14 28.33 21.09
CA PRO A 121 10.15 26.89 21.36
C PRO A 121 9.50 26.55 22.70
N LEU A 122 8.65 25.53 22.69
CA LEU A 122 7.98 25.02 23.87
C LEU A 122 8.92 24.08 24.66
N SER A 123 9.27 24.47 25.89
CA SER A 123 10.16 23.69 26.76
C SER A 123 9.42 22.87 27.83
N GLU A 124 8.24 23.33 28.25
CA GLU A 124 7.41 22.73 29.29
C GLU A 124 5.91 22.91 28.94
N GLU A 125 5.02 22.25 29.68
CA GLU A 125 3.58 22.39 29.51
C GLU A 125 3.14 23.84 29.71
N THR A 126 2.57 24.45 28.66
CA THR A 126 2.28 25.90 28.60
C THR A 126 0.78 26.13 28.36
N PRO A 127 0.15 27.16 28.98
CA PRO A 127 -1.24 27.54 28.68
C PRO A 127 -1.45 27.94 27.22
N LEU A 128 -2.51 27.42 26.60
CA LEU A 128 -2.88 27.68 25.20
C LEU A 128 -4.04 28.68 25.15
N SER A 129 -3.75 29.90 24.69
CA SER A 129 -4.74 30.99 24.57
C SER A 129 -5.37 31.03 23.18
N SER A 130 -6.63 31.46 23.10
CA SER A 130 -7.31 31.71 21.82
C SER A 130 -6.49 32.69 20.95
N GLY A 131 -6.29 32.35 19.68
CA GLY A 131 -5.41 33.04 18.73
C GLY A 131 -3.96 32.56 18.70
N ALA A 132 -3.53 31.66 19.59
CA ALA A 132 -2.16 31.13 19.58
C ALA A 132 -1.89 30.27 18.34
N VAL A 133 -0.69 30.42 17.77
CA VAL A 133 -0.21 29.64 16.62
C VAL A 133 0.81 28.60 17.10
N LEU A 134 0.54 27.33 16.82
CA LEU A 134 1.45 26.21 17.05
C LEU A 134 2.09 25.79 15.73
N THR A 135 3.42 25.83 15.67
CA THR A 135 4.18 25.35 14.52
C THR A 135 4.75 23.96 14.85
N LEU A 136 4.34 22.96 14.07
CA LEU A 136 4.75 21.58 14.15
C LEU A 136 5.45 21.22 12.83
N GLY A 137 6.78 21.31 12.79
CA GLY A 137 7.50 21.15 11.52
C GLY A 137 7.06 22.19 10.47
N ASP A 138 6.52 21.74 9.34
CA ASP A 138 6.02 22.56 8.22
C ASP A 138 4.52 22.90 8.34
N THR A 139 3.86 22.43 9.40
CA THR A 139 2.44 22.68 9.67
C THR A 139 2.26 23.77 10.73
N GLU A 140 1.36 24.72 10.48
CA GLU A 140 0.95 25.73 11.46
C GLU A 140 -0.54 25.57 11.81
N LEU A 141 -0.84 25.50 13.10
CA LEU A 141 -2.18 25.36 13.65
C LEU A 141 -2.53 26.57 14.52
N THR A 142 -3.62 27.28 14.21
CA THR A 142 -4.17 28.32 15.08
C THR A 142 -5.23 27.75 16.01
N PHE A 143 -5.09 27.99 17.30
CA PHE A 143 -6.08 27.60 18.31
C PHE A 143 -7.12 28.70 18.49
N ASN A 144 -8.41 28.36 18.37
CA ASN A 144 -9.53 29.28 18.54
C ASN A 144 -10.48 28.74 19.60
N ASP A 145 -10.55 29.40 20.76
CA ASP A 145 -11.51 29.08 21.81
C ASP A 145 -12.64 30.11 21.82
N ALA A 146 -13.83 29.71 21.35
CA ALA A 146 -15.03 30.54 21.33
C ALA A 146 -15.72 30.60 22.71
N SER A 147 -15.35 29.73 23.66
CA SER A 147 -16.00 29.60 24.96
C SER A 147 -15.37 30.50 26.04
N ASN A 148 -14.18 31.08 25.80
CA ASN A 148 -13.43 31.91 26.76
C ASN A 148 -13.19 33.36 26.31
N ALA A 149 -14.19 34.01 25.72
CA ALA A 149 -14.16 35.46 25.50
C ALA A 149 -14.38 36.30 26.78
N THR A 150 -14.39 35.71 27.99
CA THR A 150 -14.83 36.39 29.24
C THR A 150 -13.88 36.25 30.43
N MET A 151 -12.63 35.78 30.26
CA MET A 151 -11.62 35.87 31.32
C MET A 151 -10.59 36.96 31.01
N LEU A 152 -11.06 38.21 30.93
CA LEU A 152 -10.24 39.41 31.11
C LEU A 152 -11.18 40.62 31.28
N MET A 153 -11.32 41.13 32.50
CA MET A 153 -11.53 42.56 32.82
C MET A 153 -11.20 42.80 34.31
N PRO A 154 -10.83 44.02 34.74
CA PRO A 154 -9.84 44.91 34.14
C PRO A 154 -8.90 45.53 35.21
N MET A 155 -7.79 46.16 34.79
CA MET A 155 -7.28 47.36 35.50
C MET A 155 -7.00 48.48 34.48
N PRO A 156 -7.25 49.75 34.86
CA PRO A 156 -7.40 50.85 33.93
C PRO A 156 -6.06 51.54 33.63
N SER A 157 -5.81 51.84 32.35
CA SER A 157 -4.87 52.88 31.95
C SER A 157 -5.59 53.89 31.05
N ALA A 158 -5.87 55.08 31.59
CA ALA A 158 -6.32 56.22 30.82
C ALA A 158 -5.13 56.94 30.14
N PRO A 159 -5.30 57.52 28.93
CA PRO A 159 -4.34 58.46 28.32
C PRO A 159 -4.87 59.92 28.36
N PRO A 160 -4.17 60.94 27.80
CA PRO A 160 -2.74 61.27 27.86
C PRO A 160 -2.48 62.77 28.15
N ALA A 161 -1.22 63.16 28.44
CA ALA A 161 -0.60 64.40 27.91
C ALA A 161 0.91 64.45 28.19
N ARG A 162 1.68 64.78 27.14
CA ARG A 162 3.12 65.13 27.13
C ARG A 162 3.28 66.65 27.32
N PRO A 163 4.47 67.19 27.72
CA PRO A 163 5.60 67.42 26.78
C PRO A 163 7.00 67.12 27.39
N ALA A 164 7.96 66.52 26.66
CA ALA A 164 9.07 67.10 25.87
C ALA A 164 10.09 67.94 26.68
N ARG A 165 11.43 67.89 26.53
CA ARG A 165 12.45 67.15 25.72
C ARG A 165 13.83 67.59 26.28
N THR A 166 14.93 66.84 26.16
CA THR A 166 16.09 66.97 25.21
C THR A 166 17.36 66.50 25.96
N ARG A 167 18.49 66.03 25.41
CA ARG A 167 19.12 65.66 24.11
C ARG A 167 20.43 64.91 24.53
N THR A 168 21.09 64.01 23.79
CA THR A 168 21.89 64.18 22.55
C THR A 168 22.50 62.78 22.26
N ALA A 169 22.11 62.06 21.20
CA ALA A 169 22.73 61.91 19.87
C ALA A 169 24.20 61.39 19.82
N ALA A 170 24.40 60.23 19.17
CA ALA A 170 25.35 60.00 18.06
C ALA A 170 25.19 58.58 17.46
N ALA A 171 24.86 58.50 16.17
CA ALA A 171 25.11 57.37 15.26
C ALA A 171 26.41 57.68 14.44
N PRO A 172 26.92 56.88 13.48
CA PRO A 172 26.21 56.53 12.22
C PRO A 172 26.62 55.22 11.48
N ALA A 173 25.95 54.99 10.34
CA ALA A 173 26.41 54.43 9.04
C ALA A 173 25.66 53.17 8.57
N ALA A 174 25.33 52.92 7.30
CA ALA A 174 24.93 53.66 6.09
C ALA A 174 24.80 52.58 4.97
N PRO A 175 23.96 52.76 3.92
CA PRO A 175 24.18 52.10 2.63
C PRO A 175 24.44 53.13 1.49
N ALA A 176 25.08 52.67 0.41
CA ALA A 176 25.33 53.35 -0.87
C ALA A 176 24.02 53.49 -1.70
N ALA A 177 23.86 54.29 -2.77
CA ALA A 177 24.79 54.86 -3.73
C ALA A 177 24.24 56.14 -4.42
N GLU A 178 25.14 56.77 -5.16
CA GLU A 178 25.19 57.95 -6.05
C GLU A 178 23.97 58.30 -6.94
N GLU A 179 23.68 59.60 -7.10
CA GLU A 179 23.81 60.33 -8.38
C GLU A 179 23.63 61.87 -8.21
N GLU A 180 24.11 62.60 -9.22
CA GLU A 180 24.46 64.03 -9.34
C GLU A 180 23.32 65.06 -9.19
N GLY A 181 23.69 66.34 -8.99
CA GLY A 181 22.86 67.47 -9.39
C GLY A 181 23.08 68.77 -8.61
N ASP A 182 23.65 69.77 -9.30
CA ASP A 182 23.91 71.15 -8.88
C ASP A 182 22.69 71.93 -8.34
N GLY A 183 22.94 72.99 -7.55
CA GLY A 183 21.96 74.08 -7.38
C GLY A 183 22.04 74.86 -6.07
N GLU A 184 22.68 76.02 -6.14
CA GLU A 184 22.78 77.05 -5.10
C GLU A 184 21.48 77.89 -4.95
N VAL A 185 21.44 78.75 -3.91
CA VAL A 185 20.58 79.96 -3.70
C VAL A 185 19.27 79.70 -2.91
N ALA A 186 18.80 80.49 -1.93
CA ALA A 186 19.31 81.50 -1.00
C ALA A 186 18.16 81.93 -0.04
N ILE A 187 18.46 82.88 0.86
CA ILE A 187 17.56 83.90 1.48
C ILE A 187 16.93 83.59 2.87
N ALA A 188 17.68 83.97 3.92
CA ALA A 188 17.46 85.14 4.81
C ALA A 188 16.12 85.29 5.63
N PRO A 189 16.01 86.26 6.59
CA PRO A 189 15.99 85.97 8.03
C PRO A 189 14.83 86.67 8.78
N ARG A 190 14.77 86.60 10.13
CA ARG A 190 14.36 87.72 11.02
C ARG A 190 14.54 87.41 12.52
N ARG A 191 15.03 88.44 13.23
CA ARG A 191 15.35 88.65 14.67
C ARG A 191 14.15 89.41 15.32
N PRO A 192 14.14 89.91 16.60
CA PRO A 192 14.98 89.80 17.84
C PRO A 192 14.07 89.72 19.13
N PRO A 193 14.29 90.35 20.34
CA PRO A 193 15.44 90.70 21.24
C PRO A 193 15.19 90.21 22.75
N PRO A 194 15.74 90.78 23.87
CA PRO A 194 17.13 91.11 24.30
C PRO A 194 17.56 90.76 25.78
N ARG A 195 18.89 90.89 26.06
CA ARG A 195 19.60 91.54 27.23
C ARG A 195 19.80 90.82 28.60
N PRO A 196 20.73 91.25 29.49
CA PRO A 196 22.21 91.41 29.35
C PRO A 196 23.01 90.88 30.59
N GLU A 197 24.34 90.75 30.51
CA GLU A 197 25.38 91.43 31.36
C GLU A 197 26.46 90.36 31.68
N SER A 198 27.76 90.58 31.88
CA SER A 198 28.64 91.75 31.94
C SER A 198 30.08 91.27 31.66
N ARG A 199 30.95 92.23 31.36
CA ARG A 199 32.34 92.11 30.87
C ARG A 199 33.30 92.47 31.99
N VAL A 200 34.38 91.72 32.23
CA VAL A 200 35.66 92.30 32.70
C VAL A 200 36.87 91.48 32.21
N ARG A 201 37.75 92.15 31.43
CA ARG A 201 39.20 91.92 31.32
C ARG A 201 39.87 93.01 32.17
N PRO A 202 41.05 92.78 32.77
CA PRO A 202 42.32 93.22 32.15
C PRO A 202 43.45 92.21 32.45
N GLY A 203 44.71 92.29 32.02
CA GLY A 203 45.52 93.29 31.34
C GLY A 203 46.95 92.74 31.25
N ARG A 204 47.71 93.20 30.24
CA ARG A 204 49.13 92.88 30.01
C ARG A 204 50.01 93.24 31.22
N GLY A 205 51.09 92.48 31.45
CA GLY A 205 52.14 92.86 32.39
C GLY A 205 53.47 92.10 32.22
N ARG A 206 54.34 92.69 31.39
CA ARG A 206 55.82 92.80 31.48
C ARG A 206 56.72 91.56 31.70
N THR A 207 57.66 91.46 30.78
CA THR A 207 58.92 90.72 30.79
C THR A 207 59.81 91.06 32.00
N ALA A 208 60.34 90.04 32.68
CA ALA A 208 61.37 90.16 33.71
C ALA A 208 62.65 89.46 33.25
N VAL A 209 63.76 90.20 33.38
CA VAL A 209 65.12 89.89 32.94
C VAL A 209 65.70 88.72 33.75
N ALA A 210 66.39 87.80 33.05
CA ALA A 210 66.95 86.58 33.62
C ALA A 210 68.38 86.76 34.14
N ASP A 211 68.62 86.28 35.36
CA ASP A 211 69.91 86.21 36.06
C ASP A 211 70.73 84.96 35.61
N PRO A 212 71.98 85.13 35.13
CA PRO A 212 72.74 84.07 34.46
C PRO A 212 73.37 82.97 35.35
N GLU A 213 73.43 83.09 36.69
CA GLU A 213 73.96 82.02 37.56
C GLU A 213 72.87 81.08 38.13
N ALA A 214 71.66 81.61 38.36
CA ALA A 214 70.48 80.79 38.67
C ALA A 214 70.08 79.87 37.49
N GLN A 215 70.44 80.24 36.26
CA GLN A 215 70.22 79.44 35.05
C GLN A 215 71.09 78.18 34.98
N LYS A 216 72.32 78.15 35.52
CA LYS A 216 73.19 76.96 35.43
C LYS A 216 72.76 75.83 36.38
N ARG A 217 72.32 76.16 37.61
CA ARG A 217 71.71 75.18 38.53
C ARG A 217 70.34 74.72 38.06
N LYS A 218 69.48 75.64 37.56
CA LYS A 218 68.23 75.27 36.87
C LYS A 218 68.48 74.39 35.65
N LYS A 219 69.51 74.66 34.83
CA LYS A 219 69.89 73.82 33.66
C LYS A 219 70.37 72.43 34.08
N ARG A 220 71.19 72.28 35.13
CA ARG A 220 71.60 70.95 35.64
C ARG A 220 70.44 70.17 36.24
N LEU A 221 69.57 70.82 37.03
CA LEU A 221 68.37 70.19 37.57
C LEU A 221 67.35 69.86 36.46
N LEU A 222 67.23 70.72 35.43
CA LEU A 222 66.43 70.48 34.22
C LEU A 222 66.96 69.30 33.42
N VAL A 223 68.28 69.14 33.29
CA VAL A 223 68.89 68.02 32.57
C VAL A 223 68.69 66.71 33.33
N ILE A 224 68.85 66.70 34.66
CA ILE A 224 68.57 65.51 35.49
C ILE A 224 67.07 65.18 35.51
N SER A 225 66.19 66.18 35.61
CA SER A 225 64.75 65.95 35.53
C SER A 225 64.33 65.50 34.12
N ALA A 226 64.98 66.01 33.07
CA ALA A 226 64.71 65.60 31.69
C ALA A 226 65.18 64.17 31.44
N SER A 227 66.33 63.75 31.97
CA SER A 227 66.81 62.37 31.83
C SER A 227 65.95 61.37 32.60
N VAL A 228 65.48 61.73 33.82
CA VAL A 228 64.49 60.92 34.56
C VAL A 228 63.16 60.85 33.81
N PHE A 229 62.69 61.95 33.21
CA PHE A 229 61.46 61.97 32.44
C PHE A 229 61.56 61.13 31.15
N VAL A 230 62.71 61.14 30.48
CA VAL A 230 62.98 60.28 29.31
C VAL A 230 63.00 58.81 29.70
N LEU A 231 63.63 58.46 30.83
CA LEU A 231 63.63 57.08 31.35
C LEU A 231 62.23 56.60 31.73
N LEU A 232 61.45 57.45 32.39
CA LEU A 232 60.07 57.16 32.78
C LEU A 232 59.14 57.05 31.55
N ALA A 233 59.33 57.90 30.55
CA ALA A 233 58.63 57.81 29.26
C ALA A 233 59.01 56.54 28.48
N ALA A 234 60.28 56.13 28.51
CA ALA A 234 60.74 54.87 27.91
C ALA A 234 60.11 53.65 28.61
N VAL A 235 60.03 53.64 29.94
CA VAL A 235 59.35 52.57 30.70
C VAL A 235 57.85 52.54 30.39
N LEU A 236 57.18 53.70 30.35
CA LEU A 236 55.76 53.78 29.95
C LEU A 236 55.52 53.33 28.51
N LEU A 237 56.45 53.63 27.59
CA LEU A 237 56.39 53.17 26.20
C LEU A 237 56.54 51.64 26.12
N ILE A 238 57.47 51.05 26.88
CA ILE A 238 57.65 49.59 26.97
C ILE A 238 56.41 48.93 27.57
N MET A 239 55.85 49.47 28.66
CA MET A 239 54.61 48.97 29.26
C MET A 239 53.44 49.06 28.28
N LYS A 240 53.31 50.16 27.52
CA LYS A 240 52.26 50.33 26.50
C LYS A 240 52.42 49.34 25.34
N LEU A 241 53.65 49.07 24.89
CA LEU A 241 53.96 48.05 23.88
C LEU A 241 53.68 46.62 24.39
N GLN A 242 54.02 46.31 25.64
CA GLN A 242 53.66 45.04 26.27
C GLN A 242 52.14 44.88 26.40
N GLN A 243 51.44 45.94 26.81
CA GLN A 243 49.98 45.95 26.93
C GLN A 243 49.29 45.78 25.56
N GLN A 244 49.84 46.39 24.50
CA GLN A 244 49.37 46.20 23.13
C GLN A 244 49.59 44.76 22.64
N ARG A 245 50.78 44.18 22.84
CA ARG A 245 51.07 42.78 22.50
C ARG A 245 50.17 41.80 23.26
N GLN A 246 49.91 42.05 24.55
CA GLN A 246 48.96 41.26 25.34
C GLN A 246 47.53 41.39 24.81
N ALA A 247 47.10 42.60 24.44
CA ALA A 247 45.77 42.81 23.85
C ALA A 247 45.63 42.14 22.47
N GLU A 248 46.67 42.15 21.65
CA GLU A 248 46.71 41.42 20.37
C GLU A 248 46.66 39.91 20.57
N ALA A 249 47.46 39.36 21.49
CA ALA A 249 47.42 37.94 21.83
C ALA A 249 46.05 37.50 22.38
N LEU A 250 45.42 38.33 23.22
CA LEU A 250 44.10 38.05 23.78
C LEU A 250 43.01 38.09 22.69
N ARG A 251 43.10 39.01 21.73
CA ARG A 251 42.24 39.03 20.53
C ARG A 251 42.46 37.81 19.65
N GLN A 252 43.71 37.39 19.42
CA GLN A 252 44.02 36.19 18.64
C GLN A 252 43.48 34.93 19.32
N ASN A 253 43.68 34.77 20.63
CA ASN A 253 43.13 33.65 21.39
C ASN A 253 41.60 33.66 21.39
N ALA A 254 40.96 34.85 21.49
CA ALA A 254 39.51 34.98 21.38
C ALA A 254 38.99 34.60 19.99
N MET A 255 39.66 35.04 18.92
CA MET A 255 39.31 34.66 17.54
C MET A 255 39.51 33.15 17.32
N ALA A 256 40.61 32.57 17.80
CA ALA A 256 40.85 31.13 17.72
C ALA A 256 39.80 30.33 18.49
N ALA A 257 39.44 30.77 19.71
CA ALA A 257 38.38 30.14 20.50
C ALA A 257 37.00 30.27 19.83
N GLN A 258 36.72 31.40 19.19
CA GLN A 258 35.49 31.58 18.41
C GLN A 258 35.45 30.66 17.19
N GLN A 259 36.53 30.59 16.41
CA GLN A 259 36.65 29.68 15.27
C GLN A 259 36.50 28.21 15.70
N GLN A 260 37.11 27.82 16.82
CA GLN A 260 36.98 26.47 17.35
C GLN A 260 35.53 26.16 17.75
N ARG A 261 34.82 27.11 18.39
CA ARG A 261 33.39 26.96 18.71
C ARG A 261 32.52 26.83 17.46
N GLU A 262 32.79 27.63 16.44
CA GLU A 262 32.07 27.57 15.15
C GLU A 262 32.32 26.22 14.44
N GLN A 263 33.56 25.71 14.47
CA GLN A 263 33.89 24.39 13.92
C GLN A 263 33.19 23.26 14.67
N ILE A 264 33.21 23.27 16.01
CA ILE A 264 32.53 22.30 16.87
C ILE A 264 31.01 22.32 16.62
N ALA A 265 30.40 23.52 16.56
CA ALA A 265 28.98 23.67 16.23
C ALA A 265 28.65 23.14 14.83
N GLY A 266 29.55 23.39 13.86
CA GLY A 266 29.46 22.84 12.51
C GLY A 266 29.47 21.32 12.48
N LEU A 267 30.41 20.68 13.19
CA LEU A 267 30.49 19.22 13.30
C LEU A 267 29.23 18.61 13.92
N PHE A 268 28.70 19.23 14.97
CA PHE A 268 27.46 18.74 15.60
C PHE A 268 26.27 18.85 14.65
N GLN A 269 26.16 19.96 13.92
CA GLN A 269 25.10 20.15 12.94
C GLN A 269 25.24 19.17 11.76
N GLU A 270 26.45 18.91 11.29
CA GLU A 270 26.73 17.89 10.26
C GLU A 270 26.30 16.49 10.75
N ALA A 271 26.65 16.12 11.97
CA ALA A 271 26.22 14.86 12.58
C ALA A 271 24.68 14.75 12.64
N LYS A 272 23.98 15.82 13.04
CA LYS A 272 22.51 15.84 13.07
C LYS A 272 21.90 15.68 11.68
N ASN A 273 22.48 16.32 10.66
CA ASN A 273 22.05 16.16 9.28
C ASN A 273 22.24 14.71 8.80
N LEU A 274 23.40 14.10 9.08
CA LEU A 274 23.67 12.71 8.74
C LEU A 274 22.69 11.74 9.41
N ILE A 275 22.31 12.00 10.67
CA ILE A 275 21.28 11.22 11.39
C ILE A 275 19.92 11.36 10.71
N ARG A 276 19.53 12.59 10.36
CA ARG A 276 18.28 12.85 9.64
C ARG A 276 18.24 12.11 8.29
N ASP A 277 19.37 12.06 7.61
CA ASP A 277 19.51 11.40 6.31
C ASP A 277 19.69 9.87 6.43
N GLY A 278 19.73 9.32 7.66
CA GLY A 278 19.86 7.88 7.92
C GLY A 278 21.27 7.32 7.72
N LYS A 279 22.30 8.18 7.66
CA LYS A 279 23.71 7.82 7.50
C LYS A 279 24.38 7.62 8.85
N TRP A 280 24.00 6.57 9.55
CA TRP A 280 24.38 6.36 10.95
C TRP A 280 25.89 6.14 11.16
N SER A 281 26.57 5.46 10.24
CA SER A 281 28.02 5.24 10.30
C SER A 281 28.83 6.54 10.16
N GLU A 282 28.49 7.38 9.17
CA GLU A 282 29.09 8.71 8.96
C GLU A 282 28.79 9.61 10.17
N ALA A 283 27.55 9.59 10.68
CA ALA A 283 27.17 10.35 11.86
C ALA A 283 27.99 9.96 13.10
N LYS A 284 28.24 8.65 13.30
CA LYS A 284 29.08 8.17 14.40
C LYS A 284 30.49 8.76 14.32
N GLN A 285 31.08 8.81 13.13
CA GLN A 285 32.42 9.39 12.95
C GLN A 285 32.45 10.86 13.36
N ARG A 286 31.49 11.66 12.90
CA ARG A 286 31.39 13.09 13.27
C ARG A 286 31.17 13.31 14.76
N LEU A 287 30.36 12.47 15.40
CA LEU A 287 30.15 12.54 16.84
C LEU A 287 31.37 12.13 17.66
N LEU A 288 32.19 11.20 17.16
CA LEU A 288 33.47 10.83 17.79
C LEU A 288 34.50 11.95 17.64
N GLU A 289 34.62 12.56 16.45
CA GLU A 289 35.44 13.77 16.24
C GLU A 289 35.05 14.90 17.19
N LEU A 290 33.74 15.12 17.36
CA LEU A 290 33.20 16.10 18.29
C LEU A 290 33.53 15.75 19.76
N LYS A 291 33.44 14.47 20.13
CA LYS A 291 33.80 13.99 21.48
C LYS A 291 35.29 14.16 21.80
N GLU A 292 36.16 14.03 20.80
CA GLU A 292 37.60 14.31 20.95
C GLU A 292 37.88 15.81 21.09
N ALA A 293 37.13 16.66 20.36
CA ALA A 293 37.28 18.11 20.42
C ALA A 293 36.71 18.73 21.73
N GLU A 294 35.58 18.21 22.22
CA GLU A 294 34.90 18.69 23.43
C GLU A 294 34.33 17.52 24.27
N PRO A 295 35.13 16.94 25.19
CA PRO A 295 34.73 15.75 25.95
C PRO A 295 33.49 15.93 26.86
N GLU A 296 33.24 17.17 27.30
CA GLU A 296 32.16 17.54 28.22
C GLU A 296 30.88 17.99 27.48
N HIS A 297 30.78 17.80 26.15
CA HIS A 297 29.61 18.24 25.40
C HIS A 297 28.34 17.47 25.83
N PRO A 298 27.30 18.14 26.37
CA PRO A 298 26.21 17.50 27.13
C PRO A 298 25.33 16.56 26.30
N GLN A 299 25.19 16.78 24.99
CA GLN A 299 24.30 15.98 24.14
C GLN A 299 25.00 14.85 23.36
N VAL A 300 26.33 14.84 23.23
CA VAL A 300 27.02 13.93 22.32
C VAL A 300 26.88 12.46 22.72
N GLY A 301 26.86 12.19 24.03
CA GLY A 301 26.65 10.84 24.57
C GLY A 301 25.33 10.22 24.13
N ASP A 302 24.24 10.98 24.22
CA ASP A 302 22.89 10.50 23.86
C ASP A 302 22.78 10.23 22.36
N TYR A 303 23.33 11.12 21.53
CA TYR A 303 23.38 10.94 20.09
C TYR A 303 24.23 9.73 19.70
N LEU A 304 25.39 9.53 20.33
CA LEU A 304 26.23 8.34 20.10
C LEU A 304 25.49 7.06 20.46
N ALA A 305 24.85 6.98 21.62
CA ALA A 305 24.09 5.81 22.04
C ALA A 305 22.95 5.49 21.05
N ARG A 306 22.24 6.52 20.57
CA ARG A 306 21.21 6.39 19.55
C ARG A 306 21.78 5.84 18.23
N VAL A 307 22.88 6.41 17.76
CA VAL A 307 23.53 5.99 16.51
C VAL A 307 24.05 4.56 16.61
N GLU A 308 24.70 4.19 17.71
CA GLU A 308 25.23 2.84 17.93
C GLU A 308 24.14 1.78 17.93
N LYS A 309 22.96 2.11 18.44
CA LYS A 309 21.78 1.25 18.40
C LYS A 309 21.22 1.08 16.99
N GLU A 310 21.29 2.11 16.13
CA GLU A 310 20.70 2.08 14.79
C GLU A 310 21.62 1.52 13.70
N ILE A 311 22.94 1.57 13.85
CA ILE A 311 23.90 0.98 12.90
C ILE A 311 23.58 -0.50 12.54
N PRO A 312 23.35 -1.44 13.48
CA PRO A 312 23.04 -2.82 13.13
C PRO A 312 21.71 -2.95 12.38
N ASN A 313 20.73 -2.08 12.67
CA ASN A 313 19.46 -2.03 11.94
C ASN A 313 19.70 -1.57 10.49
N GLN A 314 20.53 -0.55 10.28
CA GLN A 314 20.89 -0.07 8.94
C GLN A 314 21.53 -1.19 8.11
N VAL A 315 22.52 -1.90 8.68
CA VAL A 315 23.21 -3.01 8.00
C VAL A 315 22.23 -4.12 7.61
N ALA A 316 21.29 -4.47 8.50
CA ALA A 316 20.28 -5.47 8.22
C ALA A 316 19.30 -5.01 7.12
N LEU A 317 18.94 -3.73 7.08
CA LEU A 317 18.08 -3.15 6.04
C LEU A 317 18.75 -3.11 4.68
N GLU A 318 20.04 -2.76 4.63
CA GLU A 318 20.84 -2.79 3.41
C GLU A 318 20.98 -4.22 2.88
N ALA A 319 21.30 -5.18 3.74
CA ALA A 319 21.34 -6.59 3.37
C ALA A 319 20.00 -7.10 2.83
N ALA A 320 18.88 -6.70 3.45
CA ALA A 320 17.55 -7.02 2.95
C ALA A 320 17.27 -6.42 1.57
N ARG A 321 17.67 -5.15 1.35
CA ARG A 321 17.51 -4.48 0.05
C ARG A 321 18.31 -5.19 -1.04
N THR A 322 19.58 -5.49 -0.79
CA THR A 322 20.44 -6.20 -1.74
C THR A 322 19.90 -7.60 -2.06
N ALA A 323 19.45 -8.35 -1.06
CA ALA A 323 18.83 -9.65 -1.28
C ALA A 323 17.54 -9.54 -2.14
N LEU A 324 16.70 -8.52 -1.89
CA LEU A 324 15.54 -8.26 -2.72
C LEU A 324 15.93 -7.93 -4.16
N GLU A 325 16.93 -7.09 -4.40
CA GLU A 325 17.43 -6.78 -5.75
C GLU A 325 17.88 -8.04 -6.50
N GLN A 326 18.50 -8.98 -5.79
CA GLN A 326 18.94 -10.27 -6.32
C GLN A 326 17.83 -11.34 -6.43
N ASN A 327 16.58 -10.99 -6.16
CA ASN A 327 15.42 -11.90 -6.14
C ASN A 327 15.55 -13.05 -5.10
N GLN A 328 16.24 -12.80 -3.99
CA GLN A 328 16.42 -13.75 -2.89
C GLN A 328 15.49 -13.38 -1.72
N LEU A 329 14.32 -14.00 -1.65
CA LEU A 329 13.26 -13.63 -0.72
C LEU A 329 13.54 -14.16 0.70
N GLY A 330 14.03 -15.39 0.82
CA GLY A 330 14.40 -16.00 2.09
C GLY A 330 15.47 -15.18 2.82
N PRO A 331 16.63 -14.88 2.20
CA PRO A 331 17.66 -14.02 2.78
C PRO A 331 17.17 -12.61 3.12
N ALA A 332 16.32 -12.02 2.27
CA ALA A 332 15.73 -10.70 2.54
C ALA A 332 14.85 -10.71 3.80
N SER A 333 13.97 -11.71 3.93
CA SER A 333 13.10 -11.86 5.11
C SER A 333 13.91 -12.09 6.39
N THR A 334 14.96 -12.92 6.31
CA THR A 334 15.86 -13.22 7.43
C THR A 334 16.60 -11.97 7.89
N SER A 335 17.03 -11.13 6.94
CA SER A 335 17.69 -9.86 7.26
C SER A 335 16.72 -8.86 7.89
N LEU A 336 15.50 -8.74 7.37
CA LEU A 336 14.45 -7.91 7.97
C LEU A 336 14.03 -8.36 9.37
N ALA A 337 14.11 -9.66 9.67
CA ALA A 337 13.82 -10.19 11.00
C ALA A 337 14.85 -9.79 12.06
N LYS A 338 16.07 -9.41 11.67
CA LYS A 338 17.12 -8.91 12.57
C LYS A 338 16.92 -7.44 12.97
N VAL A 339 16.07 -6.71 12.27
CA VAL A 339 15.82 -5.28 12.55
C VAL A 339 14.94 -5.15 13.79
N SER A 340 15.37 -4.34 14.74
CA SER A 340 14.62 -4.09 15.97
C SER A 340 13.27 -3.41 15.69
N GLN A 341 12.25 -3.73 16.49
CA GLN A 341 10.91 -3.16 16.34
C GLN A 341 10.83 -1.66 16.69
N ASP A 342 11.75 -1.19 17.54
CA ASP A 342 11.83 0.19 18.00
C ASP A 342 12.79 1.05 17.15
N THR A 343 13.23 0.54 16.00
CA THR A 343 14.08 1.29 15.07
C THR A 343 13.39 2.58 14.61
N GLN A 344 14.18 3.62 14.46
CA GLN A 344 13.76 4.88 13.87
C GLN A 344 13.59 4.79 12.35
N MET A 345 14.12 3.74 11.73
CA MET A 345 14.00 3.46 10.29
C MET A 345 12.73 2.67 9.93
N PHE A 346 11.62 2.89 10.66
CA PHE A 346 10.37 2.13 10.49
C PHE A 346 9.75 2.26 9.09
N GLU A 347 9.93 3.39 8.41
CA GLU A 347 9.46 3.58 7.02
C GLU A 347 10.23 2.72 6.02
N ALA A 348 11.55 2.61 6.19
CA ALA A 348 12.40 1.72 5.39
C ALA A 348 12.00 0.26 5.62
N VAL A 349 11.78 -0.15 6.87
CA VAL A 349 11.25 -1.49 7.20
C VAL A 349 9.90 -1.73 6.51
N GLY A 350 8.97 -0.79 6.64
CA GLY A 350 7.62 -0.91 6.07
C GLY A 350 7.62 -1.02 4.55
N SER A 351 8.42 -0.19 3.87
CA SER A 351 8.58 -0.24 2.42
C SER A 351 9.22 -1.54 1.94
N LEU A 352 10.28 -2.02 2.59
CA LEU A 352 10.94 -3.29 2.25
C LEU A 352 10.02 -4.49 2.50
N ARG A 353 9.23 -4.50 3.59
CA ARG A 353 8.26 -5.57 3.85
C ARG A 353 7.15 -5.63 2.79
N ARG A 354 6.62 -4.47 2.37
CA ARG A 354 5.66 -4.41 1.27
C ARG A 354 6.29 -4.90 -0.03
N GLY A 355 7.49 -4.42 -0.36
CA GLY A 355 8.22 -4.86 -1.54
C GLY A 355 8.52 -6.36 -1.54
N LEU A 356 8.90 -6.94 -0.40
CA LEU A 356 9.11 -8.38 -0.24
C LEU A 356 7.83 -9.17 -0.51
N LYS A 357 6.69 -8.73 0.01
CA LYS A 357 5.39 -9.36 -0.23
C LYS A 357 4.99 -9.29 -1.70
N ASP A 358 5.02 -8.10 -2.30
CA ASP A 358 4.66 -7.89 -3.72
C ASP A 358 5.56 -8.72 -4.64
N LYS A 359 6.83 -8.89 -4.26
CA LYS A 359 7.79 -9.70 -5.00
C LYS A 359 7.52 -11.20 -4.84
N ALA A 360 7.12 -11.65 -3.65
CA ALA A 360 6.72 -13.04 -3.44
C ALA A 360 5.54 -13.44 -4.33
N ASP A 361 4.48 -12.62 -4.37
CA ASP A 361 3.30 -12.88 -5.21
C ASP A 361 3.69 -13.02 -6.69
N LYS A 362 4.55 -12.11 -7.19
CA LYS A 362 5.07 -12.17 -8.58
C LYS A 362 5.89 -13.43 -8.85
N ARG A 363 6.75 -13.81 -7.91
CA ARG A 363 7.62 -14.99 -8.03
C ARG A 363 6.83 -16.30 -8.01
N VAL A 364 5.75 -16.36 -7.24
CA VAL A 364 4.82 -17.51 -7.28
C VAL A 364 4.13 -17.61 -8.65
N GLY A 365 3.70 -16.48 -9.23
CA GLY A 365 3.15 -16.46 -10.60
C GLY A 365 4.16 -16.93 -11.65
N GLU A 366 5.43 -16.53 -11.53
CA GLU A 366 6.52 -17.03 -12.38
C GLU A 366 6.74 -18.55 -12.21
N ALA A 367 6.75 -19.04 -10.97
CA ALA A 367 6.87 -20.47 -10.69
C ALA A 367 5.74 -21.29 -11.30
N GLN A 368 4.49 -20.79 -11.29
CA GLN A 368 3.36 -21.42 -11.98
C GLN A 368 3.60 -21.51 -13.49
N SER A 369 4.10 -20.43 -14.10
CA SER A 369 4.46 -20.41 -15.53
C SER A 369 5.55 -21.43 -15.85
N LEU A 370 6.62 -21.48 -15.04
CA LEU A 370 7.72 -22.43 -15.22
C LEU A 370 7.25 -23.89 -15.09
N LEU A 371 6.33 -24.16 -14.16
CA LEU A 371 5.74 -25.49 -14.00
C LEU A 371 4.96 -25.92 -15.25
N SER A 372 4.19 -24.99 -15.85
CA SER A 372 3.49 -25.25 -17.13
C SER A 372 4.43 -25.50 -18.30
N GLN A 373 5.62 -24.89 -18.27
CA GLN A 373 6.69 -25.05 -19.24
C GLN A 373 7.58 -26.29 -18.97
N LYS A 374 7.22 -27.12 -17.97
CA LYS A 374 7.98 -28.30 -17.52
C LYS A 374 9.38 -27.97 -16.98
N GLN A 375 9.64 -26.72 -16.58
CA GLN A 375 10.86 -26.32 -15.87
C GLN A 375 10.70 -26.54 -14.36
N ILE A 376 10.50 -27.81 -13.97
CA ILE A 376 10.02 -28.20 -12.64
C ILE A 376 11.02 -27.83 -11.53
N ASP A 377 12.31 -28.06 -11.73
CA ASP A 377 13.34 -27.78 -10.72
C ASP A 377 13.44 -26.28 -10.43
N GLN A 378 13.28 -25.43 -11.45
CA GLN A 378 13.26 -23.97 -11.28
C GLN A 378 12.02 -23.53 -10.51
N ALA A 379 10.82 -24.01 -10.89
CA ALA A 379 9.58 -23.72 -10.18
C ALA A 379 9.66 -24.12 -8.70
N LYS A 380 10.27 -25.28 -8.41
CA LYS A 380 10.52 -25.73 -7.04
C LYS A 380 11.45 -24.79 -6.28
N ALA A 381 12.59 -24.43 -6.85
CA ALA A 381 13.56 -23.55 -6.19
C ALA A 381 12.97 -22.17 -5.84
N ILE A 382 12.15 -21.59 -6.74
CA ILE A 382 11.47 -20.32 -6.47
C ILE A 382 10.50 -20.44 -5.29
N THR A 383 9.68 -21.49 -5.30
CA THR A 383 8.68 -21.67 -4.25
C THR A 383 9.29 -22.04 -2.91
N ASP A 384 10.40 -22.78 -2.89
CA ASP A 384 11.17 -23.02 -1.67
C ASP A 384 11.67 -21.69 -1.06
N ASP A 385 12.25 -20.79 -1.86
CA ASP A 385 12.72 -19.47 -1.39
C ASP A 385 11.57 -18.57 -0.90
N VAL A 386 10.43 -18.58 -1.60
CA VAL A 386 9.22 -17.87 -1.16
C VAL A 386 8.73 -18.41 0.19
N LEU A 387 8.72 -19.72 0.39
CA LEU A 387 8.24 -20.35 1.63
C LEU A 387 9.18 -20.13 2.82
N VAL A 388 10.47 -19.86 2.59
CA VAL A 388 11.37 -19.38 3.66
C VAL A 388 10.90 -18.00 4.16
N ALA A 389 10.53 -17.10 3.24
CA ALA A 389 10.06 -15.77 3.61
C ALA A 389 8.62 -15.73 4.14
N PHE A 390 7.74 -16.56 3.57
CA PHE A 390 6.33 -16.62 3.89
C PHE A 390 5.88 -18.08 4.03
N PRO A 391 6.11 -18.72 5.20
CA PRO A 391 5.77 -20.11 5.42
C PRO A 391 4.29 -20.43 5.20
N GLU A 392 3.39 -19.47 5.38
CA GLU A 392 1.94 -19.62 5.21
C GLU A 392 1.40 -19.16 3.85
N HIS A 393 2.27 -18.92 2.87
CA HIS A 393 1.84 -18.53 1.53
C HIS A 393 1.14 -19.68 0.80
N ARG A 394 -0.20 -19.64 0.75
CA ARG A 394 -1.04 -20.70 0.20
C ARG A 394 -0.66 -21.14 -1.22
N ASP A 395 -0.55 -20.20 -2.14
CA ASP A 395 -0.29 -20.53 -3.55
C ASP A 395 1.12 -21.09 -3.75
N ALA A 396 2.12 -20.58 -3.03
CA ALA A 396 3.48 -21.13 -3.03
C ALA A 396 3.49 -22.59 -2.54
N LYS A 397 2.76 -22.94 -1.47
CA LYS A 397 2.62 -24.33 -0.99
C LYS A 397 2.08 -25.24 -2.10
N VAL A 398 0.99 -24.83 -2.75
CA VAL A 398 0.37 -25.62 -3.83
C VAL A 398 1.34 -25.87 -4.97
N VAL A 399 2.01 -24.84 -5.46
CA VAL A 399 2.95 -24.95 -6.58
C VAL A 399 4.18 -25.77 -6.18
N ASN A 400 4.67 -25.60 -4.96
CA ASN A 400 5.80 -26.38 -4.43
C ASN A 400 5.48 -27.88 -4.36
N GLU A 401 4.30 -28.23 -3.83
CA GLU A 401 3.83 -29.62 -3.77
C GLU A 401 3.66 -30.22 -5.17
N GLN A 402 3.10 -29.46 -6.12
CA GLN A 402 2.98 -29.92 -7.50
C GLN A 402 4.34 -30.16 -8.14
N ALA A 403 5.30 -29.24 -7.95
CA ALA A 403 6.65 -29.41 -8.45
C ALA A 403 7.36 -30.61 -7.80
N ALA A 404 7.19 -30.80 -6.49
CA ALA A 404 7.74 -31.95 -5.77
C ALA A 404 7.17 -33.29 -6.27
N ARG A 405 5.86 -33.36 -6.53
CA ARG A 405 5.22 -34.54 -7.12
C ARG A 405 5.74 -34.81 -8.53
N ALA A 406 5.86 -33.78 -9.36
CA ALA A 406 6.35 -33.93 -10.73
C ALA A 406 7.83 -34.38 -10.76
N ILE A 407 8.66 -33.92 -9.81
CA ILE A 407 10.03 -34.43 -9.63
C ILE A 407 10.00 -35.90 -9.21
N ALA A 408 9.17 -36.26 -8.23
CA ALA A 408 9.05 -37.64 -7.77
C ALA A 408 8.57 -38.59 -8.88
N GLU A 409 7.64 -38.16 -9.74
CA GLU A 409 7.18 -38.92 -10.91
C GLU A 409 8.25 -39.05 -11.98
N ARG A 410 9.01 -37.97 -12.26
CA ARG A 410 10.14 -37.98 -13.21
C ARG A 410 11.23 -38.95 -12.76
N ASP A 411 11.54 -38.95 -11.47
CA ASP A 411 12.65 -39.70 -10.89
C ASP A 411 12.23 -41.09 -10.39
N ALA A 412 10.94 -41.44 -10.53
CA ALA A 412 10.42 -42.75 -10.14
C ALA A 412 11.04 -43.87 -11.00
N PRO A 413 11.49 -44.98 -10.37
CA PRO A 413 11.96 -46.14 -11.12
C PRO A 413 10.80 -46.72 -11.95
N PRO A 414 11.09 -47.33 -13.11
CA PRO A 414 10.06 -47.98 -13.90
C PRO A 414 9.34 -49.02 -13.04
N PRO A 415 8.00 -49.09 -13.10
CA PRO A 415 7.26 -50.06 -12.31
C PRO A 415 7.74 -51.47 -12.68
N PRO A 416 7.79 -52.40 -11.70
CA PRO A 416 8.16 -53.77 -12.00
C PRO A 416 7.21 -54.33 -13.06
N PRO A 417 7.71 -55.13 -14.02
CA PRO A 417 6.85 -55.75 -15.01
C PRO A 417 5.77 -56.56 -14.27
N THR A 418 4.50 -56.21 -14.50
CA THR A 418 3.40 -56.97 -13.90
C THR A 418 3.47 -58.41 -14.42
N PRO A 419 3.38 -59.43 -13.56
CA PRO A 419 3.27 -60.80 -14.04
C PRO A 419 2.02 -60.89 -14.92
N LYS A 420 2.20 -61.26 -16.18
CA LYS A 420 1.09 -61.46 -17.13
C LYS A 420 0.07 -62.38 -16.44
N ALA A 421 -1.12 -61.85 -16.15
CA ALA A 421 -2.18 -62.63 -15.54
C ALA A 421 -2.41 -63.88 -16.40
N VAL A 422 -2.42 -65.05 -15.75
CA VAL A 422 -2.76 -66.30 -16.42
C VAL A 422 -4.16 -66.11 -17.02
N PRO A 423 -4.35 -66.23 -18.34
CA PRO A 423 -5.62 -65.96 -18.98
C PRO A 423 -6.67 -66.93 -18.40
N LYS A 424 -7.79 -66.38 -17.96
CA LYS A 424 -8.88 -67.20 -17.39
C LYS A 424 -9.46 -68.05 -18.52
N PRO A 425 -9.93 -69.28 -18.22
CA PRO A 425 -10.46 -70.18 -19.25
C PRO A 425 -11.62 -69.59 -20.08
N TRP A 426 -12.36 -68.64 -19.53
CA TRP A 426 -13.48 -67.96 -20.19
C TRP A 426 -13.12 -66.65 -20.90
N ASP A 427 -11.89 -66.13 -20.74
CA ASP A 427 -11.51 -64.84 -21.34
C ASP A 427 -11.63 -64.88 -22.88
N GLN A 428 -11.22 -65.99 -23.50
CA GLN A 428 -11.37 -66.20 -24.95
C GLN A 428 -12.83 -66.20 -25.40
N ALA A 429 -13.75 -66.73 -24.59
CA ALA A 429 -15.18 -66.72 -24.90
C ALA A 429 -15.74 -65.29 -24.86
N VAL A 430 -15.35 -64.51 -23.85
CA VAL A 430 -15.75 -63.11 -23.72
C VAL A 430 -15.17 -62.25 -24.86
N ASP A 431 -13.92 -62.49 -25.26
CA ASP A 431 -13.28 -61.76 -26.37
C ASP A 431 -14.02 -62.01 -27.69
N ARG A 432 -14.33 -63.27 -28.03
CA ARG A 432 -15.15 -63.62 -29.21
C ARG A 432 -16.52 -62.95 -29.17
N TYR A 433 -17.17 -62.96 -28.02
CA TYR A 433 -18.46 -62.30 -27.84
C TYR A 433 -18.37 -60.79 -28.11
N ARG A 434 -17.35 -60.10 -27.54
CA ARG A 434 -17.13 -58.67 -27.78
C ARG A 434 -16.95 -58.36 -29.26
N ASP A 435 -16.27 -59.25 -29.99
CA ASP A 435 -16.03 -59.12 -31.42
C ASP A 435 -17.22 -59.42 -32.33
N GLY A 436 -18.35 -59.87 -31.77
CA GLY A 436 -19.55 -60.17 -32.55
C GLY A 436 -19.77 -61.65 -32.86
N ASP A 437 -18.89 -62.53 -32.38
CA ASP A 437 -18.97 -63.97 -32.62
C ASP A 437 -19.72 -64.67 -31.47
N LEU A 438 -21.05 -64.56 -31.45
CA LEU A 438 -21.88 -65.17 -30.41
C LEU A 438 -21.79 -66.70 -30.41
N GLN A 439 -21.74 -67.32 -31.59
CA GLN A 439 -21.65 -68.78 -31.71
C GLN A 439 -20.30 -69.30 -31.24
N GLY A 440 -19.21 -68.65 -31.64
CA GLY A 440 -17.86 -68.99 -31.17
C GLY A 440 -17.69 -68.74 -29.67
N ALA A 441 -18.28 -67.68 -29.13
CA ALA A 441 -18.31 -67.44 -27.68
C ALA A 441 -19.01 -68.58 -26.93
N MET A 442 -20.16 -69.05 -27.41
CA MET A 442 -20.88 -70.18 -26.82
C MET A 442 -20.07 -71.48 -26.89
N ALA A 443 -19.40 -71.75 -28.03
CA ALA A 443 -18.55 -72.92 -28.18
C ALA A 443 -17.35 -72.90 -27.21
N MET A 444 -16.70 -71.74 -27.05
CA MET A 444 -15.58 -71.57 -26.11
C MET A 444 -16.03 -71.67 -24.65
N ALA A 445 -17.18 -71.08 -24.30
CA ALA A 445 -17.75 -71.19 -22.96
C ALA A 445 -18.12 -72.64 -22.61
N ASN A 446 -18.67 -73.40 -23.57
CA ASN A 446 -18.96 -74.82 -23.39
C ASN A 446 -17.67 -75.65 -23.20
N ALA A 447 -16.62 -75.35 -23.97
CA ALA A 447 -15.33 -76.06 -23.87
C ALA A 447 -14.63 -75.90 -22.50
N CYS A 448 -14.99 -74.87 -21.73
CA CYS A 448 -14.48 -74.65 -20.37
C CYS A 448 -15.51 -74.92 -19.26
N ALA A 449 -16.73 -75.40 -19.60
CA ALA A 449 -17.82 -75.61 -18.66
C ALA A 449 -17.47 -76.58 -17.52
N ASP A 450 -16.69 -77.63 -17.81
CA ASP A 450 -16.26 -78.61 -16.81
C ASP A 450 -15.08 -78.13 -15.97
N LYS A 451 -14.34 -77.12 -16.45
CA LYS A 451 -13.12 -76.60 -15.82
C LYS A 451 -13.41 -75.46 -14.83
N ALA A 452 -14.48 -74.70 -15.05
CA ALA A 452 -14.82 -73.55 -14.21
C ALA A 452 -16.35 -73.31 -14.17
N PRO A 453 -16.96 -73.12 -12.98
CA PRO A 453 -18.39 -72.81 -12.88
C PRO A 453 -18.75 -71.48 -13.56
N GLN A 454 -17.80 -70.54 -13.65
CA GLN A 454 -17.97 -69.28 -14.37
C GLN A 454 -18.28 -69.49 -15.86
N CYS A 455 -17.75 -70.55 -16.47
CA CYS A 455 -18.04 -70.89 -17.86
C CYS A 455 -19.50 -71.33 -18.05
N LYS A 456 -20.08 -72.04 -17.06
CA LYS A 456 -21.51 -72.40 -17.06
C LYS A 456 -22.39 -71.16 -16.95
N THR A 457 -22.06 -70.25 -16.03
CA THR A 457 -22.77 -68.96 -15.88
C THR A 457 -22.68 -68.13 -17.16
N LEU A 458 -21.50 -68.03 -17.75
CA LEU A 458 -21.29 -67.32 -19.01
C LEU A 458 -22.12 -67.94 -20.14
N MET A 459 -22.19 -69.28 -20.22
CA MET A 459 -23.00 -69.97 -21.21
C MET A 459 -24.50 -69.65 -21.06
N THR A 460 -25.03 -69.63 -19.83
CA THR A 460 -26.41 -69.21 -19.58
C THR A 460 -26.64 -67.75 -20.02
N GLN A 461 -25.72 -66.85 -19.67
CA GLN A 461 -25.81 -65.44 -20.06
C GLN A 461 -25.77 -65.26 -21.59
N LEU A 462 -24.89 -65.97 -22.29
CA LEU A 462 -24.79 -65.94 -23.76
C LEU A 462 -26.07 -66.46 -24.43
N SER A 463 -26.67 -67.51 -23.87
CA SER A 463 -27.95 -68.06 -24.36
C SER A 463 -29.12 -67.10 -24.15
N ASP A 464 -29.24 -66.51 -22.96
CA ASP A 464 -30.25 -65.49 -22.65
C ASP A 464 -30.10 -64.26 -23.56
N PHE A 465 -28.85 -63.81 -23.74
CA PHE A 465 -28.52 -62.73 -24.67
C PHE A 465 -28.96 -63.08 -26.10
N GLY A 466 -28.58 -64.26 -26.60
CA GLY A 466 -28.93 -64.70 -27.95
C GLY A 466 -30.45 -64.77 -28.18
N THR A 467 -31.21 -65.16 -27.16
CA THR A 467 -32.67 -65.23 -27.23
C THR A 467 -33.31 -63.84 -27.36
N LEU A 468 -32.83 -62.87 -26.58
CA LEU A 468 -33.29 -61.49 -26.67
C LEU A 468 -32.80 -60.81 -27.95
N TYR A 469 -31.55 -61.05 -28.34
CA TYR A 469 -30.92 -60.48 -29.53
C TYR A 469 -31.65 -60.88 -30.81
N LYS A 470 -32.10 -62.14 -30.92
CA LYS A 470 -32.92 -62.61 -32.06
C LYS A 470 -34.24 -61.86 -32.21
N LYS A 471 -34.78 -61.30 -31.13
CA LYS A 471 -36.03 -60.54 -31.11
C LYS A 471 -35.81 -59.04 -30.97
N MET A 472 -34.58 -58.55 -31.19
CA MET A 472 -34.19 -57.15 -30.92
C MET A 472 -35.10 -56.13 -31.61
N GLU A 473 -35.65 -56.46 -32.78
CA GLU A 473 -36.58 -55.60 -33.52
C GLU A 473 -37.95 -55.47 -32.82
N ASP A 474 -38.39 -56.48 -32.08
CA ASP A 474 -39.68 -56.50 -31.39
C ASP A 474 -39.57 -56.10 -29.92
N LEU A 475 -38.36 -55.85 -29.40
CA LEU A 475 -38.17 -55.48 -27.99
C LEU A 475 -38.72 -54.08 -27.70
N ASP A 476 -39.45 -53.99 -26.59
CA ASP A 476 -39.81 -52.73 -25.94
C ASP A 476 -38.61 -52.15 -25.17
N ASP A 477 -38.79 -50.97 -24.57
CA ASP A 477 -37.70 -50.29 -23.86
C ASP A 477 -37.10 -51.15 -22.73
N ARG A 478 -37.94 -51.91 -22.01
CA ARG A 478 -37.49 -52.82 -20.95
C ARG A 478 -36.68 -53.99 -21.51
N GLY A 479 -37.12 -54.56 -22.63
CA GLY A 479 -36.41 -55.60 -23.35
C GLY A 479 -35.04 -55.14 -23.83
N LEU A 480 -34.96 -53.93 -24.40
CA LEU A 480 -33.70 -53.33 -24.83
C LEU A 480 -32.76 -53.06 -23.64
N THR A 481 -33.26 -52.55 -22.52
CA THR A 481 -32.44 -52.38 -21.29
C THR A 481 -31.88 -53.73 -20.82
N ARG A 482 -32.72 -54.77 -20.75
CA ARG A 482 -32.28 -56.11 -20.32
C ARG A 482 -31.21 -56.68 -21.25
N LEU A 483 -31.34 -56.48 -22.56
CA LEU A 483 -30.35 -56.90 -23.56
C LEU A 483 -29.00 -56.19 -23.34
N LEU A 484 -29.01 -54.87 -23.12
CA LEU A 484 -27.80 -54.08 -22.85
C LEU A 484 -27.14 -54.44 -21.51
N ASP A 485 -27.94 -54.72 -20.49
CA ASP A 485 -27.42 -55.13 -19.17
C ASP A 485 -26.79 -56.53 -19.21
N LEU A 486 -27.37 -57.47 -19.96
CA LEU A 486 -26.77 -58.78 -20.18
C LEU A 486 -25.43 -58.66 -20.91
N ASP A 487 -25.35 -57.81 -21.93
CA ASP A 487 -24.11 -57.53 -22.64
C ASP A 487 -23.00 -57.05 -21.69
N ARG A 488 -23.28 -56.02 -20.90
CA ARG A 488 -22.32 -55.49 -19.91
C ARG A 488 -21.92 -56.53 -18.87
N ARG A 489 -22.82 -57.42 -18.46
CA ARG A 489 -22.48 -58.52 -17.53
C ARG A 489 -21.52 -59.51 -18.16
N ILE A 490 -21.74 -59.89 -19.42
CA ILE A 490 -20.88 -60.82 -20.16
C ILE A 490 -19.48 -60.22 -20.36
N THR A 491 -19.39 -58.93 -20.66
CA THR A 491 -18.16 -58.24 -21.05
C THR A 491 -17.40 -57.59 -19.88
N ASN A 492 -17.90 -57.69 -18.66
CA ASN A 492 -17.41 -56.97 -17.47
C ASN A 492 -17.43 -55.43 -17.63
N GLY A 493 -18.57 -54.90 -18.06
CA GLY A 493 -18.86 -53.46 -18.14
C GLY A 493 -18.49 -52.78 -19.45
N ARG A 494 -17.90 -53.50 -20.40
CA ARG A 494 -17.62 -53.01 -21.77
C ARG A 494 -18.84 -53.24 -22.68
N SER A 495 -18.87 -52.66 -23.86
CA SER A 495 -19.92 -52.96 -24.84
C SER A 495 -19.41 -53.92 -25.91
N SER A 496 -20.22 -54.88 -26.36
CA SER A 496 -19.91 -55.70 -27.54
C SER A 496 -20.32 -55.01 -28.85
N LYS A 497 -19.78 -55.49 -29.98
CA LYS A 497 -20.23 -55.07 -31.31
C LYS A 497 -21.68 -55.48 -31.60
N LEU A 498 -22.19 -56.54 -30.95
CA LEU A 498 -23.55 -57.06 -31.17
C LEU A 498 -24.62 -56.05 -30.75
N VAL A 499 -24.44 -55.41 -29.59
CA VAL A 499 -25.45 -54.49 -29.05
C VAL A 499 -25.42 -53.09 -29.64
N ALA A 500 -24.50 -52.78 -30.55
CA ALA A 500 -24.40 -51.43 -31.12
C ALA A 500 -25.73 -50.92 -31.73
N GLY A 501 -26.45 -51.81 -32.43
CA GLY A 501 -27.78 -51.49 -32.99
C GLY A 501 -28.85 -51.30 -31.90
N ALA A 502 -28.88 -52.20 -30.92
CA ALA A 502 -29.81 -52.12 -29.79
C ALA A 502 -29.59 -50.86 -28.93
N GLY A 503 -28.32 -50.50 -28.69
CA GLY A 503 -27.90 -49.31 -27.97
C GLY A 503 -28.38 -48.04 -28.66
N LYS A 504 -28.18 -47.92 -29.99
CA LYS A 504 -28.69 -46.79 -30.79
C LYS A 504 -30.20 -46.65 -30.70
N ARG A 505 -30.95 -47.76 -30.80
CA ARG A 505 -32.41 -47.75 -30.70
C ARG A 505 -32.87 -47.32 -29.30
N ALA A 506 -32.31 -47.93 -28.26
CA ALA A 506 -32.61 -47.57 -26.87
C ALA A 506 -32.28 -46.10 -26.59
N ALA A 507 -31.13 -45.62 -27.08
CA ALA A 507 -30.73 -44.23 -26.95
C ALA A 507 -31.70 -43.27 -27.64
N ASN A 508 -32.19 -43.61 -28.84
CA ASN A 508 -33.19 -42.80 -29.54
C ASN A 508 -34.53 -42.76 -28.80
N ASN A 509 -34.97 -43.87 -28.21
CA ASN A 509 -36.20 -43.91 -27.41
C ASN A 509 -36.07 -43.03 -26.16
N TYR A 510 -34.99 -43.20 -25.39
CA TYR A 510 -34.73 -42.37 -24.22
C TYR A 510 -34.52 -40.90 -24.58
N TYR A 511 -33.87 -40.59 -25.70
CA TYR A 511 -33.74 -39.21 -26.18
C TYR A 511 -35.11 -38.58 -26.45
N LYS A 512 -36.05 -39.29 -27.08
CA LYS A 512 -37.42 -38.79 -27.29
C LYS A 512 -38.10 -38.50 -25.95
N MET A 513 -38.00 -39.42 -24.99
CA MET A 513 -38.56 -39.22 -23.64
C MET A 513 -37.91 -38.03 -22.92
N ALA A 514 -36.59 -37.86 -23.04
CA ALA A 514 -35.84 -36.75 -22.48
C ALA A 514 -36.30 -35.42 -23.09
N SER A 515 -36.46 -35.37 -24.42
CA SER A 515 -36.93 -34.19 -25.13
C SER A 515 -38.35 -33.80 -24.72
N THR A 516 -39.27 -34.76 -24.65
CA THR A 516 -40.64 -34.52 -24.16
C THR A 516 -40.64 -34.01 -22.71
N ALA A 517 -39.89 -34.66 -21.81
CA ALA A 517 -39.78 -34.23 -20.42
C ALA A 517 -39.19 -32.81 -20.29
N LYS A 518 -38.19 -32.47 -21.13
CA LYS A 518 -37.59 -31.14 -21.21
C LYS A 518 -38.62 -30.08 -21.59
N VAL A 519 -39.41 -30.33 -22.63
CA VAL A 519 -40.47 -29.40 -23.08
C VAL A 519 -41.55 -29.24 -22.03
N SER A 520 -41.90 -30.29 -21.30
CA SER A 520 -42.86 -30.24 -20.19
C SER A 520 -42.31 -29.64 -18.88
N GLY A 521 -41.07 -29.14 -18.87
CA GLY A 521 -40.44 -28.56 -17.68
C GLY A 521 -40.07 -29.57 -16.58
N GLN A 522 -40.10 -30.87 -16.88
CA GLN A 522 -39.75 -31.94 -15.92
C GLN A 522 -38.24 -32.20 -15.97
N TRP A 523 -37.45 -31.24 -15.51
CA TRP A 523 -35.99 -31.24 -15.68
C TRP A 523 -35.32 -32.50 -15.13
N GLY A 524 -35.66 -32.92 -13.91
CA GLY A 524 -35.08 -34.14 -13.33
C GLY A 524 -35.30 -35.41 -14.17
N ARG A 525 -36.49 -35.55 -14.77
CA ARG A 525 -36.79 -36.66 -15.69
C ARG A 525 -36.08 -36.51 -17.02
N ALA A 526 -35.95 -35.28 -17.52
CA ALA A 526 -35.20 -35.01 -18.74
C ALA A 526 -33.71 -35.40 -18.59
N MET A 527 -33.09 -35.08 -17.45
CA MET A 527 -31.71 -35.46 -17.15
C MET A 527 -31.56 -36.98 -17.04
N ASP A 528 -32.44 -37.66 -16.29
CA ASP A 528 -32.40 -39.12 -16.14
C ASP A 528 -32.50 -39.82 -17.51
N TYR A 529 -33.48 -39.44 -18.34
CA TYR A 529 -33.61 -40.02 -19.68
C TYR A 529 -32.43 -39.69 -20.59
N ALA A 530 -31.88 -38.47 -20.55
CA ALA A 530 -30.72 -38.10 -21.35
C ALA A 530 -29.47 -38.89 -20.93
N GLN A 531 -29.27 -39.12 -19.63
CA GLN A 531 -28.19 -39.97 -19.13
C GLN A 531 -28.35 -41.42 -19.57
N ARG A 532 -29.56 -41.99 -19.47
CA ARG A 532 -29.83 -43.36 -19.97
C ARG A 532 -29.60 -43.49 -21.46
N ALA A 533 -29.93 -42.45 -22.25
CA ALA A 533 -29.62 -42.42 -23.66
C ALA A 533 -28.11 -42.48 -23.93
N LEU A 534 -27.31 -41.70 -23.20
CA LEU A 534 -25.84 -41.70 -23.33
C LEU A 534 -25.19 -42.97 -22.79
N GLN A 535 -25.78 -43.60 -21.79
CA GLN A 535 -25.33 -44.92 -21.32
C GLN A 535 -25.58 -45.99 -22.38
N ALA A 536 -26.72 -45.93 -23.10
CA ALA A 536 -27.05 -46.86 -24.17
C ALA A 536 -26.21 -46.62 -25.43
N ASP A 537 -25.97 -45.36 -25.80
CA ASP A 537 -25.10 -44.94 -26.89
C ASP A 537 -24.41 -43.60 -26.56
N PRO A 538 -23.11 -43.62 -26.21
CA PRO A 538 -22.35 -42.42 -25.92
C PRO A 538 -22.22 -41.45 -27.10
N SER A 539 -22.47 -41.91 -28.34
CA SER A 539 -22.40 -41.08 -29.54
C SER A 539 -23.69 -40.29 -29.84
N ASN A 540 -24.73 -40.45 -29.01
CA ASN A 540 -25.99 -39.74 -29.19
C ASN A 540 -25.86 -38.23 -28.90
N THR A 541 -25.67 -37.44 -29.94
CA THR A 541 -25.47 -35.98 -29.86
C THR A 541 -26.69 -35.25 -29.30
N GLY A 542 -27.91 -35.71 -29.59
CA GLY A 542 -29.13 -35.11 -29.06
C GLY A 542 -29.21 -35.18 -27.54
N ALA A 543 -28.92 -36.36 -26.97
CA ALA A 543 -28.88 -36.55 -25.53
C ALA A 543 -27.72 -35.77 -24.88
N ALA A 544 -26.54 -35.74 -25.51
CA ALA A 544 -25.40 -34.96 -25.05
C ALA A 544 -25.73 -33.46 -24.96
N ASN A 545 -26.40 -32.92 -25.98
CA ASN A 545 -26.85 -31.54 -26.00
C ASN A 545 -27.84 -31.23 -24.87
N ILE A 546 -28.82 -32.12 -24.62
CA ILE A 546 -29.75 -31.97 -23.49
C ILE A 546 -28.99 -31.91 -22.17
N VAL A 547 -28.02 -32.81 -21.93
CA VAL A 547 -27.21 -32.79 -20.71
C VAL A 547 -26.42 -31.48 -20.58
N SER A 548 -25.83 -30.99 -21.67
CA SER A 548 -25.09 -29.73 -21.68
C SER A 548 -25.98 -28.52 -21.39
N GLU A 549 -27.14 -28.41 -22.05
CA GLU A 549 -28.13 -27.35 -21.80
C GLU A 549 -28.60 -27.37 -20.34
N MET A 550 -28.88 -28.57 -19.81
CA MET A 550 -29.32 -28.74 -18.44
C MET A 550 -28.26 -28.36 -17.42
N ARG A 551 -26.98 -28.68 -17.67
CA ARG A 551 -25.87 -28.23 -16.83
C ARG A 551 -25.77 -26.72 -16.81
N GLN A 552 -25.92 -26.05 -17.95
CA GLN A 552 -25.89 -24.60 -18.00
C GLN A 552 -27.06 -24.00 -17.20
N LYS A 553 -28.27 -24.50 -17.42
CA LYS A 553 -29.44 -24.09 -16.65
C LYS A 553 -29.27 -24.32 -15.14
N ALA A 554 -28.68 -25.45 -14.75
CA ALA A 554 -28.38 -25.74 -13.35
C ALA A 554 -27.40 -24.74 -12.74
N LYS A 555 -26.40 -24.27 -13.50
CA LYS A 555 -25.51 -23.18 -13.05
C LYS A 555 -26.29 -21.88 -12.85
N ASP A 556 -27.19 -21.52 -13.77
CA ASP A 556 -27.97 -20.29 -13.66
C ASP A 556 -28.89 -20.32 -12.44
N VAL A 557 -29.58 -21.44 -12.21
CA VAL A 557 -30.42 -21.65 -11.02
C VAL A 557 -29.57 -21.66 -9.75
N TYR A 558 -28.38 -22.28 -9.78
CA TYR A 558 -27.45 -22.26 -8.66
C TYR A 558 -27.01 -20.83 -8.31
N MET A 559 -26.65 -20.01 -9.29
CA MET A 559 -26.24 -18.63 -9.05
C MET A 559 -27.38 -17.77 -8.49
N SER A 560 -28.61 -17.97 -8.99
CA SER A 560 -29.80 -17.34 -8.43
C SER A 560 -30.02 -17.74 -6.97
N ALA A 561 -29.98 -19.04 -6.66
CA ALA A 561 -30.11 -19.55 -5.30
C ALA A 561 -29.00 -19.04 -4.37
N TYR A 562 -27.77 -18.95 -4.88
CA TYR A 562 -26.61 -18.49 -4.13
C TYR A 562 -26.70 -17.00 -3.77
N ALA A 563 -27.21 -16.16 -4.67
CA ALA A 563 -27.35 -14.73 -4.43
C ALA A 563 -28.35 -14.40 -3.30
N MET A 564 -29.32 -15.28 -3.08
CA MET A 564 -30.38 -15.07 -2.10
C MET A 564 -30.28 -15.95 -0.85
N LYS A 565 -29.25 -16.82 -0.76
CA LYS A 565 -29.11 -17.80 0.32
C LYS A 565 -29.10 -17.19 1.74
N ASP A 566 -28.60 -15.96 1.87
CA ASP A 566 -28.45 -15.27 3.16
C ASP A 566 -29.63 -14.32 3.43
N THR A 567 -30.33 -13.87 2.38
CA THR A 567 -31.45 -12.91 2.48
C THR A 567 -32.81 -13.59 2.50
N ASP A 568 -32.95 -14.72 1.80
CA ASP A 568 -34.17 -15.53 1.69
C ASP A 568 -33.81 -17.03 1.58
N PRO A 569 -33.50 -17.68 2.71
CA PRO A 569 -33.10 -19.08 2.73
C PRO A 569 -34.26 -20.04 2.37
N GLU A 570 -35.52 -19.65 2.61
CA GLU A 570 -36.70 -20.46 2.30
C GLU A 570 -36.92 -20.59 0.80
N GLU A 571 -36.69 -19.51 0.03
CA GLU A 571 -36.77 -19.54 -1.43
C GLU A 571 -35.48 -20.09 -2.08
N ALA A 572 -34.32 -19.99 -1.43
CA ALA A 572 -33.06 -20.56 -1.92
C ALA A 572 -33.04 -22.11 -1.87
N LEU A 573 -33.59 -22.70 -0.81
CA LEU A 573 -33.57 -24.15 -0.57
C LEU A 573 -34.21 -25.00 -1.70
N PRO A 574 -35.43 -24.71 -2.21
CA PRO A 574 -36.00 -25.46 -3.32
C PRO A 574 -35.20 -25.31 -4.61
N LYS A 575 -34.58 -24.15 -4.87
CA LYS A 575 -33.71 -23.93 -6.04
C LYS A 575 -32.45 -24.79 -5.99
N PHE A 576 -31.80 -24.92 -4.83
CA PHE A 576 -30.67 -25.86 -4.71
C PHE A 576 -31.08 -27.32 -4.93
N ARG A 577 -32.29 -27.73 -4.52
CA ARG A 577 -32.82 -29.08 -4.82
C ARG A 577 -33.10 -29.26 -6.32
N GLU A 578 -33.60 -28.22 -6.97
CA GLU A 578 -33.80 -28.22 -8.42
C GLU A 578 -32.47 -28.42 -9.16
N VAL A 579 -31.40 -27.71 -8.76
CA VAL A 579 -30.04 -27.90 -9.30
C VAL A 579 -29.58 -29.35 -9.18
N MET A 580 -29.78 -29.97 -8.01
CA MET A 580 -29.43 -31.38 -7.81
C MET A 580 -30.23 -32.32 -8.72
N SER A 581 -31.50 -32.01 -9.01
CA SER A 581 -32.30 -32.80 -9.95
C SER A 581 -31.83 -32.66 -11.40
N MET A 582 -31.19 -31.54 -11.75
CA MET A 582 -30.73 -31.23 -13.09
C MET A 582 -29.29 -31.64 -13.38
N THR A 583 -28.58 -32.25 -12.43
CA THR A 583 -27.14 -32.52 -12.53
C THR A 583 -26.81 -33.92 -12.06
N SER A 584 -25.76 -34.52 -12.65
CA SER A 584 -25.23 -35.81 -12.18
C SER A 584 -24.60 -35.67 -10.79
N PRO A 585 -24.62 -36.70 -9.92
CA PRO A 585 -23.89 -36.69 -8.66
C PRO A 585 -22.40 -36.37 -8.78
N ASP A 586 -21.77 -36.71 -9.90
CA ASP A 586 -20.35 -36.43 -10.16
C ASP A 586 -20.08 -34.97 -10.60
N ASP A 587 -21.12 -34.17 -10.80
CA ASP A 587 -21.00 -32.76 -11.20
C ASP A 587 -20.62 -31.88 -10.00
N GLU A 588 -19.66 -30.97 -10.19
CA GLU A 588 -19.24 -30.05 -9.13
C GLU A 588 -20.39 -29.17 -8.62
N THR A 589 -21.27 -28.74 -9.53
CA THR A 589 -22.45 -27.91 -9.20
C THR A 589 -23.43 -28.68 -8.32
N HIS A 590 -23.56 -29.99 -8.56
CA HIS A 590 -24.39 -30.88 -7.74
C HIS A 590 -23.87 -30.96 -6.30
N GLN A 591 -22.56 -31.20 -6.14
CA GLN A 591 -21.93 -31.31 -4.82
C GLN A 591 -22.02 -30.01 -4.02
N LYS A 592 -21.80 -28.86 -4.70
CA LYS A 592 -21.97 -27.54 -4.09
C LYS A 592 -23.42 -27.30 -3.64
N ALA A 593 -24.39 -27.58 -4.51
CA ALA A 593 -25.82 -27.43 -4.19
C ALA A 593 -26.22 -28.33 -3.01
N LYS A 594 -25.76 -29.60 -3.00
CA LYS A 594 -25.98 -30.53 -1.88
C LYS A 594 -25.48 -29.98 -0.55
N GLY A 595 -24.26 -29.43 -0.52
CA GLY A 595 -23.70 -28.81 0.68
C GLY A 595 -24.54 -27.63 1.20
N TRP A 596 -25.11 -26.83 0.31
CA TRP A 596 -26.02 -25.74 0.70
C TRP A 596 -27.38 -26.25 1.20
N VAL A 597 -27.94 -27.30 0.59
CA VAL A 597 -29.16 -27.95 1.08
C VAL A 597 -28.97 -28.48 2.51
N GLU A 598 -27.81 -29.06 2.82
CA GLU A 598 -27.51 -29.56 4.18
C GLU A 598 -27.34 -28.42 5.19
N LYS A 599 -26.75 -27.30 4.78
CA LYS A 599 -26.55 -26.12 5.64
C LYS A 599 -27.86 -25.39 5.94
N LEU A 600 -28.71 -25.19 4.93
CA LEU A 600 -29.98 -24.47 5.07
C LEU A 600 -31.11 -25.31 5.71
N LYS A 601 -30.88 -26.61 5.95
CA LYS A 601 -31.77 -27.50 6.69
C LYS A 601 -31.49 -27.53 8.20
N ARG A 602 -30.29 -27.08 8.62
CA ARG A 602 -29.88 -26.96 10.02
C ARG A 602 -30.24 -25.59 10.52
#